data_AF-A0A327NIS0-F1
#
_entry.id   AF-A0A327NIS0-F1
#
_cell.length_a   1.000
_cell.length_b   1.000
_cell.length_c   1.000
_cell.angle_alpha   90.00
_cell.angle_beta   90.00
_cell.angle_gamma   90.00
#
_symmetry.space_group_name_H-M   'P 1'
#
loop_
_entity.id
_entity.type
_entity.pdbx_description
1 polymer ?
#
loop_
_entity_poly.entity_id
_entity_poly.type
_entity_poly.pdbx_seq_one_letter_code
_entity_poly.pdbx_strand_id
1 'polypeptide(L)'
;MFGLLHIHRLRVARLLLGLFLAMWLNGVVFRHAHRLPSGKLIVHAHPYWPFGKSPILPNNHTAQEILLLDLAANLPVVVSSFFAFLFLLRERLQSVFLFKNRSFQSHFRFRCFSHRGPPLVW
;
A
#
# COMPACT_ATOMS: atom_id res chain seq x y z
N MET A 1 -8.14 -26.39 -15.23
CA MET A 1 -6.79 -26.20 -14.66
C MET A 1 -6.56 -24.79 -14.09
N PHE A 2 -6.91 -23.71 -14.80
CA PHE A 2 -6.69 -22.33 -14.35
C PHE A 2 -7.45 -21.89 -13.07
N GLY A 3 -8.68 -22.39 -12.85
CA GLY A 3 -9.48 -22.04 -11.67
C GLY A 3 -8.89 -22.55 -10.35
N LEU A 4 -8.36 -23.78 -10.33
CA LEU A 4 -7.75 -24.37 -9.13
C LEU A 4 -6.49 -23.57 -8.72
N LEU A 5 -5.66 -23.23 -9.71
CA LEU A 5 -4.43 -22.47 -9.51
C LEU A 5 -4.71 -21.07 -8.94
N HIS A 6 -5.78 -20.41 -9.41
CA HIS A 6 -6.23 -19.12 -8.91
C HIS A 6 -6.69 -19.19 -7.44
N ILE A 7 -7.44 -20.25 -7.08
CA ILE A 7 -7.91 -20.47 -5.70
C ILE A 7 -6.73 -20.73 -4.76
N HIS A 8 -5.77 -21.56 -5.15
CA HIS A 8 -4.55 -21.79 -4.36
C HIS A 8 -3.75 -20.49 -4.16
N ARG A 9 -3.59 -19.70 -5.23
CA ARG A 9 -2.89 -18.42 -5.15
C ARG A 9 -3.55 -17.44 -4.17
N LEU A 10 -4.88 -17.35 -4.19
CA LEU A 10 -5.63 -16.49 -3.25
C LEU A 10 -5.54 -17.00 -1.82
N ARG A 11 -5.57 -18.32 -1.58
CA ARG A 11 -5.38 -18.88 -0.24
C ARG A 11 -3.99 -18.55 0.31
N VAL A 12 -2.95 -18.77 -0.48
CA VAL A 12 -1.57 -18.44 -0.10
C VAL A 12 -1.44 -16.94 0.18
N ALA A 13 -1.99 -16.08 -0.69
CA ALA A 13 -1.97 -14.64 -0.49
C ALA A 13 -2.65 -14.23 0.83
N ARG A 14 -3.80 -14.81 1.16
CA ARG A 14 -4.50 -14.53 2.43
C ARG A 14 -3.71 -15.02 3.65
N LEU A 15 -3.08 -16.19 3.56
CA LEU A 15 -2.23 -16.72 4.63
C LEU A 15 -1.01 -15.81 4.87
N LEU A 16 -0.32 -15.41 3.80
CA LEU A 16 0.81 -14.50 3.88
C LEU A 16 0.41 -13.12 4.41
N LEU A 17 -0.76 -12.62 3.99
CA LEU A 17 -1.30 -11.36 4.50
C LEU A 17 -1.62 -11.47 6.00
N GLY A 18 -2.27 -12.55 6.43
CA GLY A 18 -2.56 -12.80 7.85
C GLY A 18 -1.29 -12.88 8.68
N LEU A 19 -0.27 -13.61 8.20
CA LEU A 19 1.04 -13.71 8.84
C LEU A 19 1.72 -12.34 8.95
N PHE A 20 1.72 -11.57 7.86
CA PHE A 20 2.28 -10.22 7.84
C PHE A 20 1.59 -9.30 8.86
N LEU A 21 0.26 -9.30 8.90
CA LEU A 21 -0.50 -8.49 9.85
C LEU A 21 -0.21 -8.91 11.30
N ALA A 22 -0.09 -10.20 11.58
CA ALA A 22 0.27 -10.71 12.90
C ALA A 22 1.69 -10.26 13.32
N MET A 23 2.66 -10.37 12.40
CA MET A 23 4.04 -9.90 12.63
C MET A 23 4.08 -8.38 12.86
N TRP A 24 3.29 -7.63 12.10
CA TRP A 24 3.22 -6.17 12.23
C TRP A 24 2.56 -5.75 13.53
N LEU A 25 1.45 -6.38 13.91
CA LEU A 25 0.80 -6.18 15.22
C LEU A 25 1.80 -6.44 16.35
N ASN A 26 2.58 -7.52 16.25
CA ASN A 26 3.64 -7.81 17.21
C ASN A 26 4.69 -6.69 17.26
N GLY A 27 5.13 -6.20 16.10
CA GLY A 27 6.07 -5.08 15.97
C GLY A 27 5.58 -3.74 16.51
N VAL A 28 4.27 -3.56 16.72
CA VAL A 28 3.66 -2.37 17.30
C VAL A 28 3.38 -2.56 18.79
N VAL A 29 2.71 -3.66 19.16
CA VAL A 29 2.22 -3.90 20.53
C VAL A 29 3.32 -4.36 21.46
N PHE A 30 4.26 -5.20 20.98
CA PHE A 30 5.30 -5.82 21.81
C PHE A 30 6.70 -5.24 21.55
N ARG A 31 6.78 -4.06 20.92
CA ARG A 31 8.05 -3.37 20.69
C ARG A 31 8.62 -2.86 21.99
N HIS A 32 9.88 -3.17 22.26
CA HIS A 32 10.56 -2.73 23.46
C HIS A 32 12.06 -2.59 23.22
N ALA A 33 12.74 -1.95 24.17
CA ALA A 33 14.17 -1.63 24.09
C ALA A 33 14.92 -2.22 25.27
N HIS A 34 16.10 -2.78 25.01
CA HIS A 34 17.03 -3.24 26.02
C HIS A 34 18.33 -2.46 25.92
N ARG A 35 18.91 -2.13 27.07
CA ARG A 35 20.26 -1.58 27.14
C ARG A 35 21.22 -2.70 27.50
N LEU A 36 22.20 -2.96 26.63
CA LEU A 36 23.23 -3.95 26.91
C LEU A 36 24.19 -3.43 28.00
N PRO A 37 24.92 -4.32 28.69
CA PRO A 37 26.00 -3.93 29.61
C PRO A 37 27.07 -3.05 28.94
N SER A 38 27.25 -3.19 27.62
CA SER A 38 28.14 -2.35 26.80
C SER A 38 27.60 -0.95 26.52
N GLY A 39 26.39 -0.62 26.97
CA GLY A 39 25.72 0.67 26.73
C GLY A 39 24.95 0.76 25.41
N LYS A 40 25.06 -0.23 24.51
CA LYS A 40 24.31 -0.29 23.25
C LYS A 40 22.81 -0.48 23.51
N LEU A 41 21.96 0.32 22.88
CA LEU A 41 20.51 0.16 22.89
C LEU A 41 20.08 -0.75 21.73
N ILE A 42 19.23 -1.73 22.00
CA ILE A 42 18.65 -2.60 20.99
C ILE A 42 17.14 -2.59 21.13
N VAL A 43 16.45 -2.24 20.05
CA VAL A 43 14.98 -2.16 19.98
C VAL A 43 14.49 -3.29 19.09
N HIS A 44 13.63 -4.16 19.62
CA HIS A 44 13.03 -5.25 18.87
C HIS A 44 11.66 -5.62 19.44
N ALA A 45 10.96 -6.57 18.80
CA ALA A 45 9.64 -7.03 19.21
C ALA A 45 9.52 -8.54 19.10
N HIS A 46 8.90 -9.18 20.09
CA HIS A 46 8.60 -10.62 20.07
C HIS A 46 7.26 -10.89 20.77
N PRO A 47 6.52 -11.94 20.36
CA PRO A 47 5.23 -12.27 20.97
C PRO A 47 5.45 -12.76 22.40
N TYR A 48 5.17 -11.88 23.37
CA TYR A 48 5.12 -12.14 24.81
C TYR A 48 6.34 -12.86 25.44
N TRP A 49 7.18 -12.13 26.18
CA TRP A 49 8.11 -12.73 27.15
C TRP A 49 8.17 -11.89 28.44
N PRO A 50 7.69 -12.39 29.60
CA PRO A 50 7.54 -11.60 30.82
C PRO A 50 8.72 -11.76 31.81
N PHE A 51 9.93 -12.10 31.36
CA PHE A 51 11.06 -12.34 32.27
C PHE A 51 12.17 -11.32 32.11
N GLY A 52 12.22 -10.39 33.08
CA GLY A 52 13.31 -9.44 33.26
C GLY A 52 12.80 -8.02 33.53
N LYS A 53 12.45 -7.71 34.79
CA LYS A 53 12.07 -6.35 35.21
C LYS A 53 13.26 -5.37 35.28
N SER A 54 14.37 -5.69 34.61
CA SER A 54 15.61 -4.91 34.67
C SER A 54 15.89 -4.24 33.33
N PRO A 55 16.27 -2.95 33.30
CA PRO A 55 16.60 -2.24 32.05
C PRO A 55 17.89 -2.75 31.37
N ILE A 56 18.66 -3.57 32.08
CA ILE A 56 19.90 -4.20 31.61
C ILE A 56 19.64 -5.70 31.52
N LEU A 57 19.37 -6.19 30.30
CA LEU A 57 19.21 -7.60 30.00
C LEU A 57 20.27 -8.03 28.98
N PRO A 58 20.84 -9.24 29.10
CA PRO A 58 21.61 -9.83 28.02
C PRO A 58 20.70 -10.03 26.81
N ASN A 59 21.21 -9.71 25.62
CA ASN A 59 20.49 -10.00 24.39
C ASN A 59 20.74 -11.47 24.02
N ASN A 60 19.67 -12.26 23.94
CA ASN A 60 19.73 -13.67 23.55
C ASN A 60 19.82 -13.89 22.04
N HIS A 61 19.77 -12.82 21.25
CA HIS A 61 19.89 -12.86 19.80
C HIS A 61 21.26 -12.41 19.33
N THR A 62 21.74 -13.09 18.29
CA THR A 62 22.90 -12.62 17.53
C THR A 62 22.56 -11.37 16.73
N ALA A 63 23.56 -10.57 16.36
CA ALA A 63 23.34 -9.37 15.55
C ALA A 63 22.70 -9.69 14.18
N GLN A 64 22.98 -10.86 13.62
CA GLN A 64 22.43 -11.32 12.36
C GLN A 64 20.94 -11.69 12.48
N GLU A 65 20.54 -12.34 13.56
CA GLU A 65 19.12 -12.62 13.84
C GLU A 65 18.31 -11.34 13.97
N ILE A 66 18.85 -10.33 14.67
CA ILE A 66 18.19 -9.04 14.82
C ILE A 66 18.03 -8.36 13.47
N LEU A 67 19.07 -8.37 12.64
CA LEU A 67 19.01 -7.82 11.29
C LEU A 67 17.96 -8.55 10.42
N LEU A 68 17.89 -9.86 10.51
CA LEU A 68 16.93 -10.67 9.76
C LEU A 68 15.49 -10.38 10.21
N LEU A 69 15.26 -10.28 11.52
CA LEU A 69 13.96 -9.93 12.10
C LEU A 69 13.52 -8.52 11.68
N ASP A 70 14.44 -7.56 11.71
CA ASP A 70 14.16 -6.19 11.29
C ASP A 70 13.84 -6.12 9.78
N LEU A 71 14.58 -6.86 8.96
CA LEU A 71 14.31 -6.96 7.53
C LEU A 71 12.94 -7.61 7.27
N ALA A 72 12.63 -8.72 7.94
CA ALA A 72 11.36 -9.43 7.77
C ALA A 72 10.16 -8.60 8.20
N ALA A 73 10.29 -7.78 9.26
CA ALA A 73 9.21 -6.93 9.77
C ALA A 73 8.98 -5.67 8.92
N ASN A 74 10.05 -5.04 8.41
CA ASN A 74 9.95 -3.73 7.76
C ASN A 74 9.98 -3.78 6.24
N LEU A 75 10.66 -4.76 5.62
CA LEU A 75 10.79 -4.82 4.16
C LEU A 75 9.44 -4.93 3.45
N PRO A 76 8.45 -5.72 3.92
CA PRO A 76 7.14 -5.74 3.29
C PRO A 76 6.41 -4.39 3.38
N VAL A 77 6.61 -3.62 4.45
CA VAL A 77 6.04 -2.26 4.60
C VAL A 77 6.67 -1.31 3.58
N VAL A 78 8.00 -1.32 3.45
CA VAL A 78 8.72 -0.45 2.51
C VAL A 78 8.36 -0.77 1.05
N VAL A 79 8.32 -2.06 0.70
CA VAL A 79 7.96 -2.48 -0.66
C VAL A 79 6.51 -2.14 -0.97
N SER A 80 5.58 -2.43 -0.06
CA SER A 80 4.16 -2.13 -0.28
C SER A 80 3.88 -0.63 -0.33
N SER A 81 4.54 0.18 0.49
CA SER A 81 4.39 1.65 0.47
C SER A 81 4.94 2.25 -0.82
N PHE A 82 6.05 1.75 -1.34
CA PHE A 82 6.60 2.15 -2.64
C PHE A 82 5.61 1.88 -3.78
N PHE A 83 5.05 0.67 -3.87
CA PHE A 83 4.05 0.37 -4.90
C PHE A 83 2.74 1.14 -4.71
N ALA A 84 2.30 1.34 -3.46
CA ALA A 84 1.13 2.17 -3.17
C ALA A 84 1.36 3.63 -3.62
N PHE A 85 2.55 4.18 -3.39
CA PHE A 85 2.93 5.50 -3.87
C PHE A 85 2.89 5.58 -5.40
N LEU A 86 3.46 4.60 -6.11
CA LEU A 86 3.41 4.55 -7.58
C LEU A 86 1.98 4.44 -8.11
N PHE A 87 1.13 3.66 -7.45
CA PHE A 87 -0.28 3.53 -7.81
C PHE A 87 -1.02 4.87 -7.64
N LEU A 88 -0.86 5.52 -6.50
CA LEU A 88 -1.45 6.84 -6.24
C LEU A 88 -0.93 7.91 -7.22
N LEU A 89 0.36 7.86 -7.57
CA LEU A 89 0.97 8.75 -8.56
C LEU A 89 0.34 8.53 -9.94
N ARG A 90 0.17 7.28 -10.36
CA ARG A 90 -0.49 6.93 -11.63
C ARG A 90 -1.93 7.45 -11.67
N GLU A 91 -2.74 7.19 -10.64
CA GLU A 91 -4.12 7.67 -10.56
C GLU A 91 -4.19 9.20 -10.62
N ARG A 92 -3.29 9.89 -9.91
CA ARG A 92 -3.19 11.36 -9.96
C ARG A 92 -2.86 11.86 -11.36
N LEU A 93 -1.88 11.25 -12.04
CA LEU A 93 -1.51 11.62 -13.41
C LEU A 93 -2.65 11.33 -14.39
N GLN A 94 -3.33 10.18 -14.29
CA GLN A 94 -4.48 9.87 -15.14
C GLN A 94 -5.65 10.84 -14.91
N SER A 95 -5.91 11.27 -13.66
CA SER A 95 -6.92 12.29 -13.38
C SER A 95 -6.62 13.63 -14.06
N VAL A 96 -5.35 13.99 -14.26
CA VAL A 96 -4.95 15.23 -14.96
C VAL A 96 -5.10 15.10 -16.48
N PHE A 97 -4.88 13.90 -17.03
CA PHE A 97 -4.90 13.67 -18.48
C PHE A 97 -6.20 13.01 -19.00
N LEU A 98 -7.22 12.83 -18.17
CA LEU A 98 -8.55 12.38 -18.60
C LEU A 98 -9.30 13.52 -19.31
N PHE A 99 -8.91 13.80 -20.57
CA PHE A 99 -9.85 14.33 -21.55
C PHE A 99 -10.90 13.25 -21.80
N LYS A 100 -11.96 13.27 -20.99
CA LYS A 100 -13.14 12.46 -21.26
C LYS A 100 -13.75 13.01 -22.55
N ASN A 101 -13.55 12.29 -23.66
CA ASN A 101 -14.28 12.52 -24.90
C ASN A 101 -15.78 12.33 -24.61
N ARG A 102 -16.44 13.38 -24.11
CA ARG A 102 -17.90 13.44 -24.13
C ARG A 102 -18.27 13.67 -25.57
N SER A 103 -18.86 12.67 -26.21
CA SER A 103 -19.64 12.91 -27.41
C SER A 103 -20.73 13.91 -27.05
N PHE A 104 -20.59 15.15 -27.53
CA PHE A 104 -21.66 16.15 -27.41
C PHE A 104 -22.83 15.67 -28.27
N GLN A 105 -23.84 15.06 -27.64
CA GLN A 105 -25.09 14.76 -28.33
C GLN A 105 -25.97 15.99 -28.26
N SER A 106 -26.03 16.73 -29.37
CA SER A 106 -27.01 17.79 -29.58
C SER A 106 -28.40 17.16 -29.68
N HIS A 107 -29.20 17.25 -28.61
CA HIS A 107 -30.62 16.83 -28.64
C HIS A 107 -31.52 17.80 -29.42
N PHE A 108 -30.99 18.95 -29.83
CA PHE A 108 -31.73 19.88 -30.67
C PHE A 108 -31.41 19.64 -32.15
N ARG A 109 -32.45 19.33 -32.94
CA ARG A 109 -32.41 19.52 -34.39
C ARG A 109 -32.28 21.03 -34.62
N PHE A 110 -31.07 21.51 -34.92
CA PHE A 110 -30.89 22.85 -35.45
C PHE A 110 -31.75 22.99 -36.69
N ARG A 111 -32.91 23.65 -36.57
CA ARG A 111 -33.66 24.13 -37.72
C ARG A 111 -32.86 25.31 -38.25
N CYS A 112 -31.98 25.06 -39.22
CA CYS A 112 -31.49 26.11 -40.08
C CYS A 112 -32.71 26.71 -40.78
N PHE A 113 -33.20 27.84 -40.27
CA PHE A 113 -34.08 28.67 -41.06
C PHE A 113 -33.26 29.13 -42.25
N SER A 114 -33.66 28.68 -43.44
CA SER A 114 -33.17 29.25 -44.69
C SER A 114 -33.53 30.73 -44.62
N HIS A 115 -32.56 31.57 -44.29
CA HIS A 115 -32.65 32.99 -44.53
C HIS A 115 -32.75 33.14 -46.05
N ARG A 116 -33.97 33.03 -46.59
CA ARG A 116 -34.24 33.60 -47.90
C ARG A 116 -33.89 35.07 -47.75
N GLY A 117 -32.91 35.52 -48.55
CA GLY A 117 -32.58 36.92 -48.65
C GLY A 117 -33.87 37.72 -48.95
N PRO A 118 -33.94 38.98 -48.50
CA PRO A 118 -35.13 39.81 -48.72
C PRO A 118 -35.49 39.82 -50.22
N PRO A 119 -36.79 39.80 -50.57
CA PRO A 119 -37.21 39.74 -51.96
C PRO A 119 -36.67 40.95 -52.73
N LEU A 120 -36.16 40.69 -53.93
CA LEU A 120 -35.86 41.73 -54.91
C LEU A 120 -37.20 42.37 -55.31
N VAL A 121 -37.50 43.51 -54.70
CA VAL A 121 -38.55 44.41 -55.16
C VAL A 121 -38.12 44.91 -56.53
N TRP A 122 -38.93 44.59 -57.55
CA TRP A 122 -38.87 45.20 -58.88
C TRP A 122 -39.64 46.52 -58.87
#